data_AF-A0A699VZ53-F1
#
_entry.id   AF-A0A699VZ53-F1
#
_cell.length_a   1.000
_cell.length_b   1.000
_cell.length_c   1.000
_cell.angle_alpha   90.00
_cell.angle_beta   90.00
_cell.angle_gamma   90.00
#
_symmetry.space_group_name_H-M   'P 1'
#
loop_
_entity.id
_entity.type
_entity.pdbx_description
1 polymer ?
#
loop_
_entity_poly.entity_id
_entity_poly.type
_entity_poly.pdbx_seq_one_letter_code
_entity_poly.pdbx_strand_id
1 'polypeptide(L)'
;MAARFRGYLPVVVDVETGGFNSATDALLEIAATTIGMDDKGFVFPEHTYFFRVEPFEGANIEAAALEFTGIKLDHPLRMAVSEETALTDIFRGV
;
A
#
# COMPACT_ATOMS: atom_id res chain seq x y z
N MET A 1 11.89 18.79 -9.21
CA MET A 1 11.07 17.58 -9.47
C MET A 1 10.30 17.60 -10.80
N ALA A 2 9.36 18.55 -11.05
CA ALA A 2 8.47 18.50 -12.22
C ALA A 2 9.16 18.34 -13.60
N ALA A 3 10.30 19.01 -13.81
CA ALA A 3 11.08 18.88 -15.05
C ALA A 3 11.70 17.47 -15.25
N ARG A 4 11.99 16.74 -14.17
CA ARG A 4 12.64 15.42 -14.21
C ARG A 4 11.70 14.31 -14.72
N PHE A 5 10.43 14.40 -14.35
CA PHE A 5 9.40 13.41 -14.65
C PHE A 5 8.20 13.99 -15.42
N ARG A 6 8.42 15.08 -16.17
CA ARG A 6 7.43 15.66 -17.09
C ARG A 6 6.09 16.02 -16.42
N GLY A 7 6.15 16.47 -15.16
CA GLY A 7 4.99 16.82 -14.36
C GLY A 7 4.38 15.68 -13.54
N TYR A 8 4.88 14.45 -13.66
CA TYR A 8 4.46 13.36 -12.77
C TYR A 8 5.12 13.45 -11.40
N LEU A 9 4.36 13.09 -10.35
CA LEU A 9 4.86 12.85 -9.00
C LEU A 9 5.11 11.35 -8.83
N PRO A 10 6.37 10.89 -8.68
CA PRO A 10 6.63 9.49 -8.43
C PRO A 10 6.24 9.11 -6.99
N VAL A 11 5.56 7.97 -6.87
CA VAL A 11 5.18 7.33 -5.60
C VAL A 11 5.59 5.86 -5.69
N VAL A 12 6.39 5.40 -4.73
CA VAL A 12 6.74 3.98 -4.59
C VAL A 12 5.60 3.29 -3.88
N VAL A 13 5.13 2.16 -4.40
CA VAL A 13 4.01 1.41 -3.82
C VAL A 13 4.40 -0.06 -3.71
N ASP A 14 4.05 -0.64 -2.58
CA ASP A 14 4.16 -2.07 -2.31
C ASP A 14 2.86 -2.56 -1.67
N VAL A 15 2.47 -3.79 -1.98
CA VAL A 15 1.21 -4.40 -1.50
C VAL A 15 1.41 -5.84 -1.11
N GLU A 16 0.77 -6.24 -0.02
CA GLU A 16 0.63 -7.64 0.37
C GLU A 16 -0.82 -8.07 0.16
N THR A 17 -1.02 -9.25 -0.42
CA THR A 17 -2.33 -9.68 -0.93
C THR A 17 -2.69 -11.09 -0.49
N GLY A 18 -3.97 -11.44 -0.60
CA GLY A 18 -4.49 -12.77 -0.34
C GLY A 18 -4.25 -13.76 -1.48
N GLY A 19 -3.56 -13.38 -2.56
CA GLY A 19 -3.33 -14.22 -3.73
C GLY A 19 -2.88 -13.41 -4.94
N PHE A 20 -2.71 -14.05 -6.10
CA PHE A 20 -2.16 -13.39 -7.29
C PHE A 20 -3.19 -12.67 -8.16
N ASN A 21 -4.48 -12.90 -7.95
CA ASN A 21 -5.55 -12.36 -8.79
C ASN A 21 -6.14 -11.09 -8.19
N SER A 22 -5.76 -9.94 -8.73
CA SER A 22 -6.22 -8.62 -8.25
C SER A 22 -7.72 -8.37 -8.35
N ALA A 23 -8.48 -9.17 -9.12
CA ALA A 23 -9.92 -9.02 -9.25
C ALA A 23 -10.71 -9.75 -8.15
N THR A 24 -10.09 -10.71 -7.47
CA THR A 24 -10.78 -11.61 -6.54
C THR A 24 -10.11 -11.72 -5.18
N ASP A 25 -8.79 -11.49 -5.12
CA ASP A 25 -8.00 -11.75 -3.93
C ASP A 25 -7.84 -10.49 -3.10
N ALA A 26 -7.87 -10.63 -1.78
CA ALA A 26 -7.86 -9.49 -0.85
C ALA A 26 -6.60 -8.63 -0.96
N LEU A 27 -6.72 -7.31 -0.84
CA LEU A 27 -5.59 -6.46 -0.43
C LEU A 27 -5.46 -6.55 1.10
N LEU A 28 -4.26 -6.85 1.60
CA LEU A 28 -4.04 -7.10 3.03
C LEU A 28 -3.12 -6.06 3.68
N GLU A 29 -2.09 -5.59 3.00
CA GLU A 29 -1.29 -4.43 3.44
C GLU A 29 -0.94 -3.57 2.22
N ILE A 30 -0.78 -2.26 2.44
CA ILE A 30 -0.31 -1.32 1.41
C ILE A 30 0.64 -0.30 2.05
N ALA A 31 1.77 -0.07 1.38
CA ALA A 31 2.69 1.00 1.68
C ALA A 31 2.81 1.94 0.47
N ALA A 32 2.87 3.25 0.72
CA ALA A 32 3.10 4.24 -0.33
C ALA A 32 4.11 5.29 0.16
N THR A 33 5.14 5.56 -0.64
CA THR A 33 6.16 6.55 -0.32
C THR A 33 6.31 7.58 -1.44
N THR A 34 6.05 8.87 -1.14
CA THR A 34 6.31 9.96 -2.08
C THR A 34 7.81 10.19 -2.24
N ILE A 35 8.20 10.67 -3.41
CA ILE A 35 9.60 10.99 -3.72
C ILE A 35 9.78 12.50 -3.69
N GLY A 36 10.70 12.96 -2.82
CA GLY A 36 11.21 14.32 -2.78
C GLY A 36 12.49 14.48 -3.61
N MET A 37 12.89 15.72 -3.88
CA MET A 37 14.14 16.02 -4.58
C MET A 37 14.78 17.28 -4.00
N ASP A 38 16.06 17.18 -3.69
CA ASP A 38 16.83 18.30 -3.14
C ASP A 38 17.27 19.29 -4.24
N ASP A 39 17.86 20.42 -3.82
CA ASP A 39 18.33 21.47 -4.74
C ASP A 39 19.46 21.01 -5.68
N LYS A 40 20.14 19.91 -5.35
CA LYS A 40 21.19 19.30 -6.18
C LYS A 40 20.62 18.28 -7.18
N GLY A 41 19.31 18.02 -7.13
CA GLY A 41 18.62 17.10 -8.02
C GLY A 41 18.67 15.63 -7.59
N PHE A 42 19.14 15.33 -6.38
CA PHE A 42 19.08 13.97 -5.83
C PHE A 42 17.68 13.68 -5.29
N VAL A 43 17.17 12.49 -5.59
CA VAL A 43 15.87 12.02 -5.11
C VAL A 43 16.01 11.31 -3.77
N PHE A 44 14.99 11.44 -2.93
CA PHE A 44 14.94 10.78 -1.63
C PHE A 44 13.50 10.39 -1.24
N PRO A 45 13.31 9.37 -0.38
CA PRO A 45 12.00 9.06 0.21
C PRO A 45 11.50 10.22 1.07
N GLU A 46 10.31 10.74 0.81
CA GLU A 46 9.78 11.92 1.51
C GLU A 46 8.73 11.54 2.56
N HIS A 47 7.48 11.27 2.16
CA HIS A 47 6.42 10.86 3.08
C HIS A 47 6.08 9.38 2.87
N THR A 48 5.96 8.62 3.95
CA THR A 48 5.58 7.19 3.90
C THR A 48 4.28 6.96 4.63
N TYR A 49 3.36 6.30 3.96
CA TYR A 49 2.06 5.86 4.46
C TYR A 49 2.05 4.33 4.47
N PHE A 50 1.45 3.74 5.50
CA PHE A 50 1.33 2.29 5.64
C PHE A 50 0.01 1.95 6.31
N PHE A 51 -0.72 1.02 5.69
CA PHE A 51 -2.00 0.55 6.21
C PHE A 51 -2.08 -0.96 6.16
N ARG A 52 -2.69 -1.51 7.20
CA ARG A 52 -3.25 -2.87 7.16
C ARG A 52 -4.68 -2.76 6.71
N VAL A 53 -5.07 -3.64 5.82
CA VAL A 53 -6.33 -3.55 5.09
C VAL A 53 -7.19 -4.75 5.44
N GLU A 54 -8.46 -4.49 5.77
CA GLU A 54 -9.47 -5.54 5.94
C GLU A 54 -9.82 -6.14 4.59
N PRO A 55 -9.89 -7.48 4.45
CA PRO A 55 -10.38 -8.10 3.21
C PRO A 55 -11.77 -7.58 2.86
N PHE A 56 -11.98 -7.19 1.60
CA PHE A 56 -13.31 -6.80 1.14
C PHE A 56 -14.31 -7.97 1.24
N GLU A 57 -15.61 -7.65 1.23
CA GLU A 57 -16.66 -8.67 1.36
C GLU A 57 -16.59 -9.70 0.23
N GLY A 58 -16.45 -10.97 0.58
CA GLY A 58 -16.34 -12.07 -0.38
C GLY A 58 -14.96 -12.25 -1.01
N ALA A 59 -13.93 -11.53 -0.54
CA ALA A 59 -12.57 -11.69 -1.02
C ALA A 59 -12.06 -13.13 -0.86
N ASN A 60 -11.36 -13.60 -1.89
CA ASN A 60 -10.59 -14.84 -1.82
C ASN A 60 -9.28 -14.61 -1.06
N ILE A 61 -8.88 -15.60 -0.26
CA ILE A 61 -7.62 -15.59 0.50
C ILE A 61 -7.02 -16.99 0.45
N GLU A 62 -5.92 -17.12 -0.29
CA GLU A 62 -5.16 -18.34 -0.40
C GLU A 62 -4.30 -18.55 0.86
N ALA A 63 -4.35 -19.75 1.42
CA ALA A 63 -3.53 -20.09 2.59
C ALA A 63 -2.03 -19.92 2.31
N ALA A 64 -1.58 -20.21 1.09
CA ALA A 64 -0.19 -20.03 0.67
C ALA A 64 0.25 -18.57 0.69
N ALA A 65 -0.65 -17.62 0.38
CA ALA A 65 -0.35 -16.19 0.45
C ALA A 65 -0.16 -15.73 1.90
N LEU A 66 -1.01 -16.21 2.83
CA LEU A 66 -0.85 -15.92 4.26
C LEU A 66 0.41 -16.55 4.85
N GLU A 67 0.77 -17.76 4.42
CA GLU A 67 2.02 -18.42 4.83
C GLU A 67 3.25 -17.65 4.32
N PHE A 68 3.22 -17.20 3.06
CA PHE A 68 4.31 -16.45 2.45
C PHE A 68 4.52 -15.07 3.10
N THR A 69 3.43 -14.31 3.30
CA THR A 69 3.46 -12.95 3.87
C THR A 69 3.60 -12.95 5.40
N GLY A 70 3.21 -14.04 6.06
CA GLY A 70 3.16 -14.15 7.52
C GLY A 70 1.98 -13.39 8.17
N ILE A 71 1.03 -12.88 7.37
CA ILE A 71 -0.10 -12.10 7.84
C ILE A 71 -1.09 -12.98 8.61
N LYS A 72 -1.48 -12.51 9.80
CA LYS A 72 -2.53 -13.10 10.63
C LYS A 72 -3.73 -12.17 10.69
N LEU A 73 -4.80 -12.51 9.96
CA LEU A 73 -5.97 -11.66 9.79
C LEU A 73 -6.72 -11.40 11.10
N ASP A 74 -6.75 -12.38 12.00
CA ASP A 74 -7.43 -12.35 13.29
C ASP A 74 -6.55 -11.80 14.42
N HIS A 75 -5.36 -11.29 14.13
CA HIS A 75 -4.46 -10.78 15.15
C HIS A 75 -5.09 -9.54 15.82
N PRO A 76 -5.26 -9.53 17.16
CA PRO A 76 -6.02 -8.48 17.85
C PRO A 76 -5.41 -7.08 17.73
N LEU A 77 -4.11 -7.00 17.45
CA LEU A 77 -3.39 -5.73 17.23
C LEU A 77 -3.18 -5.43 15.74
N ARG A 78 -3.84 -6.14 14.82
CA ARG A 78 -3.72 -5.86 13.38
C ARG A 78 -4.23 -4.45 13.06
N MET A 79 -5.25 -3.96 13.77
CA MET A 79 -5.76 -2.58 13.62
C MET A 79 -5.96 -2.21 12.15
N ALA A 80 -6.53 -3.15 11.38
CA ALA A 80 -6.75 -2.94 9.97
C ALA A 80 -7.89 -1.94 9.74
N VAL A 81 -7.83 -1.25 8.62
CA VAL A 81 -8.86 -0.32 8.16
C VAL A 81 -9.46 -0.82 6.85
N SER A 82 -10.59 -0.27 6.43
CA SER A 82 -11.16 -0.59 5.12
C SER A 82 -10.24 -0.13 3.98
N GLU A 83 -10.34 -0.79 2.82
CA GLU A 83 -9.65 -0.38 1.59
C GLU A 83 -9.93 1.09 1.23
N GLU A 84 -11.18 1.51 1.34
CA GLU A 84 -11.59 2.89 1.08
C GLU A 84 -10.85 3.88 1.97
N THR A 85 -10.71 3.59 3.27
CA THR A 85 -10.01 4.45 4.21
C THR A 85 -8.53 4.55 3.85
N ALA A 86 -7.85 3.40 3.68
CA ALA A 86 -6.43 3.36 3.36
C ALA A 86 -6.10 4.12 2.06
N LEU A 87 -6.84 3.87 0.98
CA LEU A 87 -6.60 4.52 -0.31
C LEU A 87 -6.95 6.00 -0.29
N THR A 88 -8.02 6.39 0.40
CA THR A 88 -8.40 7.81 0.53
C THR A 88 -7.32 8.61 1.25
N ASP A 89 -6.78 8.06 2.34
CA ASP A 89 -5.74 8.74 3.13
C ASP A 89 -4.42 8.84 2.34
N ILE A 90 -4.02 7.76 1.64
CA ILE A 90 -2.87 7.79 0.71
C ILE A 90 -3.04 8.85 -0.38
N PHE A 91 -4.21 8.94 -1.02
CA PHE A 91 -4.46 9.92 -2.09
C PHE A 91 -4.51 11.36 -1.60
N ARG A 92 -4.94 11.58 -0.35
CA ARG A 92 -4.88 12.89 0.31
C ARG A 92 -3.48 13.25 0.80
N GLY A 93 -2.65 12.24 1.05
CA GLY A 93 -1.33 12.39 1.66
C GLY A 93 -1.41 12.69 3.16
N VAL A 94 -2.36 12.09 3.87
CA VAL A 94 -2.58 12.26 5.33
C VAL A 94 -2.30 11.00 6.12
#